data_AF-E9N654-F1
#
_entry.id   AF-E9N654-F1
#
_cell.length_a   1.000
_cell.length_b   1.000
_cell.length_c   1.000
_cell.angle_alpha   90.00
_cell.angle_beta   90.00
_cell.angle_gamma   90.00
#
_symmetry.space_group_name_H-M   'P 1'
#
loop_
_entity.id
_entity.type
_entity.pdbx_description
1 polymer ?
#
loop_
_entity_poly.entity_id
_entity_poly.type
_entity_poly.pdbx_seq_one_letter_code
_entity_poly.pdbx_strand_id
1 'polypeptide(L)'
;AQAATQTLRPAVTRAATQAGVGASGMKFVPMQSNFMINHGKLTNQLLQAVAKQTRSGDTQQWFKQEQITYISRTVNRAIDDYCMSNNSVIGKETKSHIFKAVESAIKQPLDMNCAQTSIGHFLQSNKYFNKKVDEQCGKGVDPITRFNTQTRMIEQVSQEIFEQKFGGLKVSDIKALT
;
A
#
# COMPACT_ATOMS: atom_id res chain seq x y z
N ALA A 1 -61.07 -27.00 -9.36
CA ALA A 1 -60.30 -28.22 -9.10
C ALA A 1 -58.87 -27.81 -8.78
N GLN A 2 -58.38 -28.21 -7.60
CA GLN A 2 -57.01 -28.00 -7.11
C GLN A 2 -56.02 -28.92 -7.83
N ALA A 3 -54.76 -28.48 -7.88
CA ALA A 3 -53.50 -29.26 -7.86
C ALA A 3 -52.44 -28.49 -8.67
N ALA A 4 -51.16 -28.43 -8.34
CA ALA A 4 -50.39 -28.77 -7.15
C ALA A 4 -49.05 -28.04 -7.30
N THR A 5 -48.46 -27.64 -6.18
CA THR A 5 -47.12 -27.05 -6.05
C THR A 5 -46.04 -28.00 -6.58
N GLN A 6 -45.13 -27.52 -7.43
CA GLN A 6 -43.80 -28.12 -7.59
C GLN A 6 -42.71 -27.04 -7.61
N THR A 7 -42.00 -26.98 -6.48
CA THR A 7 -40.71 -26.33 -6.28
C THR A 7 -39.64 -27.09 -7.04
N LEU A 8 -38.93 -26.43 -7.97
CA LEU A 8 -37.70 -26.97 -8.56
C LEU A 8 -36.62 -25.89 -8.52
N ARG A 9 -35.65 -26.09 -7.63
CA ARG A 9 -34.36 -25.38 -7.60
C ARG A 9 -33.51 -25.87 -8.78
N PRO A 10 -32.86 -24.99 -9.56
CA PRO A 10 -31.76 -25.42 -10.39
C PRO A 10 -30.47 -25.53 -9.58
N ALA A 11 -29.81 -26.66 -9.76
CA ALA A 11 -28.60 -27.08 -9.10
C ALA A 11 -27.39 -26.19 -9.42
N VAL A 12 -26.49 -26.10 -8.45
CA VAL A 12 -25.13 -25.59 -8.59
C VAL A 12 -24.37 -26.52 -9.55
N THR A 13 -24.17 -26.09 -10.80
CA THR A 13 -23.25 -26.77 -11.72
C THR A 13 -21.93 -26.02 -11.75
N ARG A 14 -20.94 -26.63 -11.10
CA ARG A 14 -19.53 -26.26 -11.11
C ARG A 14 -18.96 -26.59 -12.50
N ALA A 15 -18.86 -25.60 -13.38
CA ALA A 15 -18.14 -25.76 -14.65
C ALA A 15 -16.69 -25.28 -14.46
N ALA A 16 -15.77 -26.24 -14.45
CA ALA A 16 -14.35 -26.00 -14.64
C ALA A 16 -14.13 -25.66 -16.11
N THR A 17 -13.69 -24.45 -16.42
CA THR A 17 -13.23 -24.09 -17.78
C THR A 17 -11.72 -23.94 -17.77
N GLN A 18 -11.07 -24.83 -18.52
CA GLN A 18 -9.64 -24.84 -18.79
C GLN A 18 -9.19 -23.61 -19.59
N ALA A 19 -8.01 -23.12 -19.21
CA ALA A 19 -6.94 -22.53 -19.99
C ALA A 19 -7.27 -21.90 -21.36
N GLY A 20 -7.32 -20.57 -21.38
CA GLY A 20 -6.97 -19.75 -22.54
C GLY A 20 -5.56 -19.18 -22.38
N VAL A 21 -4.69 -19.48 -23.34
CA VAL A 21 -3.32 -18.99 -23.46
C VAL A 21 -3.36 -17.59 -24.08
N GLY A 22 -2.72 -16.61 -23.46
CA GLY A 22 -2.54 -15.27 -24.03
C GLY A 22 -2.36 -14.18 -22.98
N ALA A 23 -1.30 -13.39 -23.14
CA ALA A 23 -0.87 -12.24 -22.35
C ALA A 23 -0.11 -12.56 -21.04
N SER A 24 1.21 -12.32 -21.11
CA SER A 24 2.11 -12.08 -19.97
C SER A 24 1.66 -10.85 -19.17
N GLY A 25 0.57 -10.97 -18.44
CA GLY A 25 0.28 -10.13 -17.28
C GLY A 25 0.80 -10.87 -16.06
N MET A 26 1.62 -10.21 -15.24
CA MET A 26 2.02 -10.75 -13.93
C MET A 26 0.76 -11.13 -13.15
N LYS A 27 0.43 -12.43 -13.10
CA LYS A 27 -0.65 -12.94 -12.26
C LYS A 27 -0.18 -12.81 -10.81
N PHE A 28 -0.68 -11.79 -10.13
CA PHE A 28 -0.52 -11.65 -8.69
C PHE A 28 -1.20 -12.83 -8.00
N VAL A 29 -0.38 -13.76 -7.52
CA VAL A 29 -0.86 -14.81 -6.63
C VAL A 29 -1.05 -14.18 -5.24
N PRO A 30 -2.25 -14.25 -4.64
CA PRO A 30 -2.42 -13.86 -3.25
C PRO A 30 -1.63 -14.85 -2.38
N MET A 31 -0.59 -14.36 -1.70
CA MET A 31 0.12 -15.14 -0.68
C MET A 31 -0.61 -14.94 0.65
N GLN A 32 -0.73 -16.03 1.42
CA GLN A 32 -1.40 -16.05 2.72
C GLN A 32 -0.90 -14.93 3.66
N SER A 33 -1.89 -14.28 4.28
CA SER A 33 -1.85 -12.95 4.88
C SER A 33 -1.26 -12.87 6.28
N ASN A 34 -0.27 -13.68 6.67
CA ASN A 34 0.26 -13.62 8.04
C ASN A 34 1.78 -13.90 8.10
N PHE A 35 2.60 -12.98 7.61
CA PHE A 35 4.00 -12.95 8.04
C PHE A 35 4.08 -12.22 9.37
N MET A 36 4.60 -12.88 10.41
CA MET A 36 4.75 -12.25 11.72
C MET A 36 5.95 -11.29 11.71
N ILE A 37 5.67 -9.99 11.63
CA ILE A 37 6.68 -8.93 11.77
C ILE A 37 6.38 -8.07 13.00
N ASN A 38 7.43 -7.67 13.71
CA ASN A 38 7.29 -6.81 14.87
C ASN A 38 7.38 -5.33 14.44
N HIS A 39 6.22 -4.69 14.27
CA HIS A 39 6.10 -3.28 13.88
C HIS A 39 6.70 -2.33 14.94
N GLY A 40 6.57 -2.66 16.23
CA GLY A 40 7.18 -1.88 17.30
C GLY A 40 8.71 -1.85 17.19
N LYS A 41 9.33 -3.00 16.90
CA LYS A 41 10.77 -3.11 16.66
C LYS A 41 11.21 -2.29 15.44
N LEU A 42 10.49 -2.40 14.32
CA LEU A 42 10.79 -1.63 13.11
C LEU A 42 10.65 -0.13 13.35
N THR A 43 9.59 0.28 14.04
CA THR A 43 9.36 1.68 14.38
C THR A 43 10.48 2.22 15.26
N ASN A 44 10.90 1.47 16.28
CA ASN A 44 12.00 1.89 17.14
C ASN A 44 13.31 2.03 16.35
N GLN A 45 13.60 1.10 15.43
CA GLN A 45 14.77 1.20 14.56
C GLN A 45 14.69 2.39 13.59
N LEU A 46 13.49 2.70 13.07
CA LEU A 46 13.24 3.86 12.23
C LEU A 46 13.50 5.15 13.02
N LEU A 47 12.90 5.31 14.19
CA LEU A 47 13.09 6.50 15.02
C LEU A 47 14.55 6.65 15.47
N GLN A 48 15.26 5.55 15.75
CA GLN A 48 16.70 5.60 16.01
C GLN A 48 17.50 6.06 14.79
N ALA A 49 17.12 5.63 13.57
CA ALA A 49 17.78 6.07 12.34
C ALA A 49 17.51 7.56 12.04
N VAL A 50 16.31 8.05 12.35
CA VAL A 50 15.95 9.48 12.25
C VAL A 50 16.69 10.30 13.30
N ALA A 51 16.69 9.87 14.56
CA ALA A 51 17.35 10.57 15.66
C ALA A 51 18.87 10.70 15.45
N LYS A 52 19.50 9.77 14.72
CA LYS A 52 20.93 9.88 14.35
C LYS A 52 21.21 10.98 13.32
N GLN A 53 20.21 11.38 12.54
CA GLN A 53 20.33 12.46 11.56
C GLN A 53 20.19 13.84 12.21
N THR A 54 19.58 13.90 13.40
CA THR A 54 19.42 15.14 14.16
C THR A 54 20.43 15.20 15.30
N ARG A 55 21.07 16.36 15.51
CA ARG A 55 22.04 16.53 16.61
C ARG A 55 21.39 16.42 17.99
N SER A 56 20.10 16.70 18.09
CA SER A 56 19.31 16.68 19.32
C SER A 56 18.61 15.35 19.60
N GLY A 57 18.61 14.40 18.65
CA GLY A 57 17.76 13.20 18.72
C GLY A 57 16.26 13.47 18.54
N ASP A 58 15.88 14.71 18.25
CA ASP A 58 14.49 15.08 17.98
C ASP A 58 14.01 14.49 16.64
N THR A 59 12.77 14.01 16.62
CA THR A 59 12.12 13.39 15.46
C THR A 59 10.86 14.13 15.01
N GLN A 60 10.48 15.23 15.69
CA GLN A 60 9.23 15.96 15.40
C GLN A 60 9.19 16.55 14.00
N GLN A 61 10.30 17.13 13.51
CA GLN A 61 10.37 17.68 12.16
C GLN A 61 10.20 16.59 11.10
N TRP A 62 10.90 15.46 11.29
CA TRP A 62 10.75 14.29 10.43
C TRP A 62 9.30 13.79 10.44
N PHE A 63 8.65 13.73 11.60
CA PHE A 63 7.26 13.29 11.69
C PHE A 63 6.32 14.18 10.87
N LYS A 64 6.43 15.50 10.99
CA LYS A 64 5.61 16.43 10.18
C LYS A 64 5.85 16.25 8.68
N GLN A 65 7.10 16.12 8.26
CA GLN A 65 7.46 15.92 6.85
C GLN A 65 6.98 14.58 6.31
N GLU A 66 7.16 13.50 7.08
CA GLU A 66 6.74 12.17 6.68
C GLU A 66 5.21 12.08 6.61
N GLN A 67 4.48 12.75 7.51
CA GLN A 67 3.02 12.81 7.44
C GLN A 67 2.53 13.41 6.13
N ILE A 68 3.04 14.59 5.76
CA ILE A 68 2.70 15.27 4.50
C ILE A 68 3.07 14.39 3.32
N THR A 69 4.29 13.84 3.33
CA THR A 69 4.83 13.02 2.23
C THR A 69 4.01 11.75 2.02
N TYR A 70 3.67 11.04 3.10
CA TYR A 70 2.97 9.76 3.03
C TYR A 70 1.52 9.92 2.54
N ILE A 71 0.81 10.93 3.04
CA ILE A 71 -0.55 11.22 2.58
C ILE A 71 -0.52 11.67 1.12
N SER A 72 0.40 12.56 0.76
CA SER A 72 0.54 13.05 -0.61
C SER A 72 0.88 11.93 -1.61
N ARG A 73 1.77 11.01 -1.22
CA ARG A 73 2.04 9.78 -1.99
C ARG A 73 0.78 8.94 -2.16
N THR A 74 -0.04 8.82 -1.12
CA THR A 74 -1.29 8.04 -1.16
C THR A 74 -2.29 8.65 -2.15
N VAL A 75 -2.45 9.97 -2.15
CA VAL A 75 -3.28 10.71 -3.11
C VAL A 75 -2.75 10.50 -4.53
N ASN A 76 -1.44 10.68 -4.74
CA ASN A 76 -0.80 10.42 -6.03
C ASN A 76 -1.07 9.01 -6.53
N ARG A 77 -0.96 8.01 -5.64
CA ARG A 77 -1.19 6.61 -6.01
C ARG A 77 -2.65 6.35 -6.40
N ALA A 78 -3.61 6.94 -5.69
CA ALA A 78 -5.02 6.81 -6.04
C ALA A 78 -5.33 7.43 -7.42
N ILE A 79 -4.73 8.58 -7.72
CA ILE A 79 -4.80 9.22 -9.06
C ILE A 79 -4.18 8.33 -10.13
N ASP A 80 -3.01 7.74 -9.87
CA ASP A 80 -2.35 6.82 -10.79
C ASP A 80 -3.21 5.57 -11.05
N ASP A 81 -3.76 4.96 -10.00
CA ASP A 81 -4.64 3.79 -10.10
C ASP A 81 -5.94 4.13 -10.89
N TYR A 82 -6.49 5.33 -10.70
CA TYR A 82 -7.61 5.84 -11.51
C TYR A 82 -7.23 6.02 -12.98
N CYS A 83 -6.09 6.66 -13.27
CA CYS A 83 -5.62 6.88 -14.64
C CYS A 83 -5.36 5.55 -15.35
N MET A 84 -4.74 4.59 -14.65
CA MET A 84 -4.46 3.25 -15.17
C MET A 84 -5.73 2.47 -15.47
N SER A 85 -6.73 2.50 -14.59
CA SER A 85 -7.99 1.76 -14.77
C SER A 85 -8.88 2.36 -15.86
N ASN A 86 -8.82 3.67 -16.07
CA ASN A 86 -9.66 4.39 -17.02
C ASN A 86 -8.92 4.78 -18.33
N ASN A 87 -7.67 4.33 -18.51
CA ASN A 87 -6.80 4.73 -19.64
C ASN A 87 -6.79 6.26 -19.86
N SER A 88 -6.76 7.01 -18.76
CA SER A 88 -6.94 8.46 -18.73
C SER A 88 -5.64 9.16 -18.35
N VAL A 89 -5.56 10.46 -18.66
CA VAL A 89 -4.44 11.31 -18.27
C VAL A 89 -4.97 12.53 -17.53
N ILE A 90 -4.61 12.65 -16.26
CA ILE A 90 -4.95 13.83 -15.44
C ILE A 90 -3.83 14.86 -15.57
N GLY A 91 -4.18 16.03 -16.10
CA GLY A 91 -3.27 17.16 -16.22
C GLY A 91 -2.88 17.76 -14.86
N LYS A 92 -1.78 18.53 -14.83
CA LYS A 92 -1.24 19.14 -13.61
C LYS A 92 -2.25 20.07 -12.90
N GLU A 93 -3.07 20.80 -13.66
CA GLU A 93 -4.08 21.70 -13.10
C GLU A 93 -5.17 20.92 -12.36
N THR A 94 -5.78 19.92 -13.00
CA THR A 94 -6.77 19.04 -12.37
C THR A 94 -6.18 18.33 -11.15
N LYS A 95 -4.94 17.84 -11.25
CA LYS A 95 -4.22 17.25 -10.13
C LYS A 95 -4.08 18.23 -8.96
N SER A 96 -3.75 19.50 -9.23
CA SER A 96 -3.69 20.54 -8.21
C SER A 96 -5.04 20.75 -7.50
N HIS A 97 -6.14 20.77 -8.26
CA HIS A 97 -7.47 20.89 -7.68
C HIS A 97 -7.86 19.68 -6.80
N ILE A 98 -7.52 18.46 -7.22
CA ILE A 98 -7.71 17.25 -6.40
C ILE A 98 -6.94 17.38 -5.08
N PHE A 99 -5.65 17.75 -5.14
CA PHE A 99 -4.84 17.93 -3.94
C PHE A 99 -5.45 19.00 -3.00
N LYS A 100 -5.92 20.13 -3.54
CA LYS A 100 -6.57 21.19 -2.74
C LYS A 100 -7.87 20.72 -2.09
N ALA A 101 -8.66 19.90 -2.79
CA ALA A 101 -9.88 19.32 -2.24
C ALA A 101 -9.57 18.36 -1.09
N VAL A 102 -8.57 17.48 -1.25
CA VAL A 102 -8.14 16.55 -0.20
C VAL A 102 -7.56 17.32 1.00
N GLU A 103 -6.66 18.29 0.79
CA GLU A 103 -6.10 19.15 1.84
C GLU A 103 -7.20 19.81 2.69
N SER A 104 -8.24 20.33 2.03
CA SER A 104 -9.37 21.00 2.69
C SER A 104 -10.19 20.03 3.55
N ALA A 105 -10.40 18.80 3.06
CA ALA A 105 -11.17 17.78 3.75
C ALA A 105 -10.43 17.21 4.98
N ILE A 106 -9.13 16.94 4.86
CA ILE A 106 -8.34 16.36 5.96
C ILE A 106 -7.71 17.42 6.87
N LYS A 107 -7.79 18.71 6.50
CA LYS A 107 -7.20 19.85 7.21
C LYS A 107 -5.69 19.69 7.44
N GLN A 108 -4.98 19.16 6.45
CA GLN A 108 -3.52 19.00 6.46
C GLN A 108 -2.91 19.46 5.14
N PRO A 109 -1.72 20.08 5.16
CA PRO A 109 -1.01 20.45 3.93
C PRO A 109 -0.52 19.20 3.19
N LEU A 110 -0.52 19.26 1.86
CA LEU A 110 -0.04 18.21 0.96
C LEU A 110 0.89 18.78 -0.11
N ASP A 111 1.66 17.90 -0.75
CA ASP A 111 2.56 18.24 -1.85
C ASP A 111 2.39 17.24 -3.00
N MET A 112 1.88 17.73 -4.14
CA MET A 112 1.61 16.92 -5.32
C MET A 112 2.84 16.23 -5.93
N ASN A 113 4.06 16.64 -5.53
CA ASN A 113 5.31 16.08 -6.03
C ASN A 113 5.85 14.92 -5.18
N CYS A 114 5.26 14.68 -4.00
CA CYS A 114 5.70 13.60 -3.11
C CYS A 114 5.31 12.22 -3.64
N ALA A 115 6.30 11.36 -3.88
CA ALA A 115 6.09 9.97 -4.33
C ALA A 115 6.84 8.92 -3.48
N GLN A 116 7.91 9.30 -2.80
CA GLN A 116 8.78 8.41 -2.02
C GLN A 116 8.71 8.75 -0.54
N THR A 117 8.39 7.76 0.30
CA THR A 117 8.33 7.92 1.75
C THR A 117 9.62 7.46 2.40
N SER A 118 10.03 8.14 3.48
CA SER A 118 11.25 7.74 4.19
C SER A 118 11.05 6.42 4.95
N ILE A 119 9.82 6.10 5.37
CA ILE A 119 9.47 4.78 5.94
C ILE A 119 9.75 3.67 4.92
N GLY A 120 9.31 3.83 3.67
CA GLY A 120 9.53 2.82 2.63
C GLY A 120 11.01 2.62 2.31
N HIS A 121 11.74 3.71 2.15
CA HIS A 121 13.19 3.68 1.90
C HIS A 121 13.98 3.07 3.08
N PHE A 122 13.56 3.36 4.32
CA PHE A 122 14.13 2.73 5.50
C PHE A 122 13.94 1.20 5.47
N LEU A 123 12.73 0.71 5.16
CA LEU A 123 12.45 -0.71 5.10
C LEU A 123 13.25 -1.42 4.00
N GLN A 124 13.45 -0.78 2.85
CA GLN A 124 14.21 -1.32 1.73
C GLN A 124 15.64 -1.75 2.14
N SER A 125 16.29 -1.00 3.03
CA SER A 125 17.65 -1.28 3.52
C SER A 125 17.70 -1.87 4.94
N ASN A 126 16.56 -2.04 5.61
CA ASN A 126 16.51 -2.54 6.98
C ASN A 126 16.82 -4.05 7.05
N LYS A 127 17.80 -4.44 7.87
CA LYS A 127 18.24 -5.84 8.01
C LYS A 127 17.18 -6.77 8.59
N TYR A 128 16.43 -6.32 9.59
CA TYR A 128 15.39 -7.14 10.22
C TYR A 128 14.23 -7.37 9.26
N PHE A 129 13.80 -6.34 8.54
CA PHE A 129 12.80 -6.43 7.50
C PHE A 129 13.26 -7.35 6.36
N ASN A 130 14.46 -7.16 5.82
CA ASN A 130 14.96 -8.00 4.72
C ASN A 130 15.10 -9.46 5.12
N LYS A 131 15.48 -9.76 6.37
CA LYS A 131 15.44 -11.13 6.89
C LYS A 131 14.02 -11.73 6.82
N LYS A 132 12.98 -10.94 7.14
CA LYS A 132 11.59 -11.37 7.01
C LYS A 132 11.15 -11.55 5.56
N VAL A 133 11.64 -10.71 4.65
CA VAL A 133 11.43 -10.90 3.20
C VAL A 133 12.05 -12.22 2.74
N ASP A 134 13.29 -12.51 3.16
CA ASP A 134 13.99 -13.74 2.77
C ASP A 134 13.29 -14.99 3.36
N GLU A 135 12.84 -14.92 4.62
CA GLU A 135 12.01 -15.97 5.25
C GLU A 135 10.69 -16.20 4.48
N GLN A 136 10.04 -15.11 4.02
CA GLN A 136 8.80 -15.18 3.25
C GLN A 136 9.01 -15.75 1.84
N CYS A 137 10.14 -15.43 1.20
CA CYS A 137 10.47 -15.94 -0.13
C CYS A 137 10.81 -17.44 -0.11
N GLY A 138 11.45 -17.91 0.96
CA GLY A 138 11.97 -19.29 1.02
C GLY A 138 13.26 -19.49 0.22
N LYS A 139 13.69 -20.74 0.06
CA LYS A 139 14.97 -21.09 -0.57
C LYS A 139 14.86 -21.07 -2.10
N GLY A 140 15.90 -20.56 -2.78
CA GLY A 140 16.06 -20.68 -4.23
C GLY A 140 15.16 -19.76 -5.06
N VAL A 141 14.58 -18.72 -4.46
CA VAL A 141 13.78 -17.72 -5.17
C VAL A 141 14.63 -16.88 -6.11
N ASP A 142 14.10 -16.61 -7.30
CA ASP A 142 14.76 -15.74 -8.28
C ASP A 142 14.76 -14.27 -7.80
N PRO A 143 15.73 -13.44 -8.27
CA PRO A 143 15.85 -12.06 -7.83
C PRO A 143 14.60 -11.19 -8.08
N ILE A 144 13.83 -11.45 -9.15
CA ILE A 144 12.66 -10.64 -9.51
C ILE A 144 11.50 -10.96 -8.57
N THR A 145 11.25 -12.24 -8.30
CA THR A 145 10.24 -12.66 -7.33
C THR A 145 10.57 -12.15 -5.92
N ARG A 146 11.85 -12.18 -5.52
CA ARG A 146 12.29 -11.58 -4.25
C ARG A 146 12.02 -10.08 -4.21
N PHE A 147 12.39 -9.35 -5.26
CA PHE A 147 12.19 -7.92 -5.36
C PHE A 147 10.70 -7.52 -5.32
N ASN A 148 9.85 -8.25 -6.04
CA ASN A 148 8.41 -8.04 -6.03
C ASN A 148 7.80 -8.33 -4.65
N THR A 149 8.28 -9.37 -3.98
CA THR A 149 7.87 -9.70 -2.59
C THR A 149 8.29 -8.61 -1.62
N GLN A 150 9.54 -8.14 -1.73
CA GLN A 150 10.06 -7.03 -0.93
C GLN A 150 9.18 -5.78 -1.12
N THR A 151 8.91 -5.39 -2.36
CA THR A 151 8.13 -4.18 -2.68
C THR A 151 6.71 -4.27 -2.10
N ARG A 152 6.06 -5.43 -2.21
CA ARG A 152 4.73 -5.65 -1.61
C ARG A 152 4.76 -5.58 -0.09
N MET A 153 5.75 -6.20 0.54
CA MET A 153 5.89 -6.16 2.00
C MET A 153 6.24 -4.75 2.50
N ILE A 154 7.02 -3.97 1.74
CA ILE A 154 7.29 -2.56 2.06
C ILE A 154 5.98 -1.77 2.07
N GLU A 155 5.13 -1.95 1.05
CA GLU A 155 3.84 -1.25 0.98
C GLU A 155 2.97 -1.56 2.20
N GLN A 156 2.82 -2.84 2.55
CA GLN A 156 2.02 -3.28 3.70
C GLN A 156 2.59 -2.75 5.03
N VAL A 157 3.87 -2.99 5.30
CA VAL A 157 4.49 -2.64 6.59
C VAL A 157 4.61 -1.12 6.75
N SER A 158 4.87 -0.39 5.67
CA SER A 158 4.94 1.07 5.72
C SER A 158 3.58 1.69 6.04
N GLN A 159 2.49 1.16 5.47
CA GLN A 159 1.13 1.57 5.81
C GLN A 159 0.82 1.30 7.28
N GLU A 160 1.14 0.10 7.79
CA GLU A 160 0.85 -0.24 9.18
C GLU A 160 1.66 0.62 10.17
N ILE A 161 2.95 0.89 9.87
CA ILE A 161 3.76 1.82 10.67
C ILE A 161 3.16 3.23 10.63
N PHE A 162 2.73 3.69 9.45
CA PHE A 162 2.11 4.99 9.29
C PHE A 162 0.81 5.09 10.12
N GLU A 163 -0.12 4.16 9.96
CA GLU A 163 -1.40 4.20 10.67
C GLU A 163 -1.21 4.10 12.20
N GLN A 164 -0.25 3.30 12.68
CA GLN A 164 0.07 3.17 14.10
C GLN A 164 0.71 4.43 14.70
N LYS A 165 1.52 5.17 13.95
CA LYS A 165 2.30 6.30 14.47
C LYS A 165 1.65 7.65 14.21
N PHE A 166 0.90 7.77 13.12
CA PHE A 166 0.34 9.04 12.65
C PHE A 166 -1.15 9.19 12.98
N GLY A 167 -1.81 8.13 13.47
CA GLY A 167 -2.93 8.13 14.43
C GLY A 167 -4.21 8.91 14.11
N GLY A 168 -4.28 9.63 13.00
CA GLY A 168 -5.38 10.55 12.69
C GLY A 168 -6.09 10.29 11.36
N LEU A 169 -5.49 9.52 10.44
CA LEU A 169 -6.05 9.23 9.11
C LEU A 169 -5.64 7.83 8.68
N LYS A 170 -6.61 7.01 8.25
CA LYS A 170 -6.32 5.72 7.63
C LYS A 170 -6.03 5.91 6.14
N VAL A 171 -5.16 5.06 5.59
CA VAL A 171 -4.83 5.09 4.16
C VAL A 171 -6.07 4.78 3.31
N SER A 172 -6.97 3.93 3.79
CA SER A 172 -8.27 3.65 3.14
C SER A 172 -9.12 4.90 2.97
N ASP A 173 -9.15 5.76 3.98
CA ASP A 173 -10.04 6.92 4.02
C ASP A 173 -9.51 8.00 3.08
N ILE A 174 -8.18 8.18 3.03
CA ILE A 174 -7.52 9.06 2.06
C ILE A 174 -7.79 8.58 0.63
N LYS A 175 -7.70 7.27 0.36
CA LYS A 175 -7.98 6.70 -0.96
C LYS A 175 -9.44 6.83 -1.37
N ALA A 176 -10.39 6.72 -0.43
CA ALA A 176 -11.81 6.85 -0.72
C ALA A 176 -12.22 8.31 -0.96
N LEU A 177 -11.52 9.25 -0.32
CA LEU A 177 -11.71 10.68 -0.50
C LEU A 177 -11.13 11.20 -1.83
N THR A 178 -10.02 10.60 -2.27
CA THR A 178 -9.31 10.97 -3.51
C THR A 178 -10.04 10.44 -4.73
#